data_AF-A0A179D5U1-F1
#
_entry.id   AF-A0A179D5U1-F1
#
_cell.length_a   1.000
_cell.length_b   1.000
_cell.length_c   1.000
_cell.angle_alpha   90.00
_cell.angle_beta   90.00
_cell.angle_gamma   90.00
#
_symmetry.space_group_name_H-M   'P 1'
#
loop_
_entity.id
_entity.type
_entity.pdbx_description
1 polymer ?
#
loop_
_entity_poly.entity_id
_entity_poly.type
_entity_poly.pdbx_seq_one_letter_code
_entity_poly.pdbx_strand_id
1 'polypeptide(L)'
;MDGRVVLLWVLTLFFWGSSPLLEKVALKAVSPLLALAVRTGVAALILVLVALLTGEVREVQELSLRNVLVLGASGLLAGVLGMFTYFSLLKTGAASKIVPLTAAYPLVTAFMALVFLKEDLSWERLLGILLTVTGLIILQKS
;
A
#
# COMPACT_ATOMS: atom_id res chain seq x y z
N MET A 1 -12.12 16.61 -11.76
CA MET A 1 -12.36 15.30 -11.11
C MET A 1 -13.79 15.29 -10.60
N ASP A 2 -14.51 14.19 -10.78
CA ASP A 2 -15.85 14.01 -10.20
C ASP A 2 -15.80 14.04 -8.66
N GLY A 3 -16.86 14.54 -8.01
CA GLY A 3 -16.97 14.66 -6.56
C GLY A 3 -16.81 13.32 -5.83
N ARG A 4 -17.27 12.21 -6.44
CA ARG A 4 -17.06 10.86 -5.89
C ARG A 4 -15.59 10.48 -5.81
N VAL A 5 -14.80 10.85 -6.83
CA VAL A 5 -13.36 10.56 -6.88
C VAL A 5 -12.63 11.33 -5.79
N VAL A 6 -12.99 12.60 -5.58
CA VAL A 6 -12.41 13.43 -4.52
C VAL A 6 -12.71 12.84 -3.14
N LEU A 7 -13.95 12.40 -2.90
CA LEU A 7 -14.33 11.77 -1.63
C LEU A 7 -13.51 10.49 -1.35
N LEU A 8 -13.43 9.59 -2.32
CA LEU A 8 -12.66 8.34 -2.18
C LEU A 8 -11.18 8.63 -1.92
N TRP A 9 -10.61 9.60 -2.64
CA TRP A 9 -9.22 10.02 -2.45
C TRP A 9 -8.96 10.53 -1.02
N VAL A 10 -9.80 11.42 -0.50
CA VAL A 10 -9.67 11.94 0.86
C VAL A 10 -9.77 10.84 1.91
N LEU A 11 -10.74 9.91 1.76
CA LEU A 11 -10.87 8.78 2.66
C LEU A 11 -9.64 7.87 2.62
N THR A 12 -9.12 7.58 1.42
CA THR A 12 -7.88 6.81 1.28
C THR A 12 -6.72 7.50 2.01
N LEU A 13 -6.53 8.81 1.83
CA LEU A 13 -5.49 9.56 2.53
C LEU A 13 -5.65 9.50 4.05
N PHE A 14 -6.88 9.63 4.55
CA PHE A 14 -7.14 9.55 5.98
C PHE A 14 -6.80 8.18 6.57
N PHE A 15 -7.26 7.09 5.94
CA PHE A 15 -7.00 5.73 6.42
C PHE A 15 -5.52 5.34 6.28
N TRP A 16 -4.90 5.64 5.15
CA TRP A 16 -3.47 5.35 4.94
C TRP A 16 -2.54 6.26 5.74
N GLY A 17 -2.95 7.49 6.07
CA GLY A 17 -2.18 8.39 6.92
C GLY A 17 -2.25 8.04 8.42
N SER A 18 -3.38 7.49 8.87
CA SER A 18 -3.58 7.11 10.28
C SER A 18 -3.08 5.70 10.61
N SER A 19 -3.19 4.74 9.68
CA SER A 19 -2.79 3.35 9.91
C SER A 19 -1.35 3.16 10.42
N PRO A 20 -0.32 3.86 9.87
CA PRO A 20 1.05 3.75 10.37
C PRO A 20 1.25 4.13 11.83
N LEU A 21 0.40 4.99 12.39
CA LEU A 21 0.45 5.35 13.80
C LEU A 21 0.06 4.17 14.69
N LEU A 22 -1.00 3.45 14.31
CA LEU A 22 -1.46 2.26 15.01
C LEU A 22 -0.44 1.11 14.89
N GLU A 23 0.10 0.91 13.68
CA GLU A 23 1.16 -0.05 13.41
C GLU A 23 2.40 0.24 14.26
N LYS A 24 2.82 1.51 14.33
CA LYS A 24 3.96 1.94 15.13
C LYS A 24 3.75 1.64 16.62
N VAL A 25 2.54 1.80 17.14
CA VAL A 25 2.21 1.43 18.53
C VAL A 25 2.37 -0.07 18.74
N ALA A 26 1.81 -0.90 17.85
CA ALA A 26 1.94 -2.36 17.94
C ALA A 26 3.41 -2.82 17.88
N LEU A 27 4.20 -2.24 16.97
CA LEU A 27 5.60 -2.58 16.76
C LEU A 27 6.52 -2.28 17.96
N LYS A 28 6.05 -1.51 18.96
CA LYS A 28 6.77 -1.33 20.24
C LYS A 28 6.82 -2.61 21.06
N ALA A 29 5.77 -3.44 20.99
CA ALA A 29 5.63 -4.63 21.83
C ALA A 29 5.99 -5.93 21.10
N VAL A 30 5.84 -5.98 19.77
CA VAL A 30 5.96 -7.22 19.00
C VAL A 30 6.94 -7.11 17.82
N SER A 31 7.34 -8.26 17.25
CA SER A 31 8.16 -8.30 16.04
C SER A 31 7.36 -7.84 14.80
N PRO A 32 8.03 -7.31 13.75
CA PRO A 32 7.37 -6.93 12.50
C PRO A 32 6.53 -8.05 11.88
N LEU A 33 7.07 -9.28 11.87
CA LEU A 33 6.36 -10.43 11.33
C LEU A 33 5.08 -10.75 12.10
N LEU A 34 5.12 -10.73 13.44
CA LEU A 34 3.96 -11.00 14.27
C LEU A 34 2.91 -9.89 14.13
N ALA A 35 3.32 -8.63 14.13
CA ALA A 35 2.42 -7.49 13.90
C ALA A 35 1.70 -7.62 12.54
N LEU A 36 2.44 -7.99 11.50
CA LEU A 36 1.89 -8.20 10.17
C LEU A 36 0.92 -9.38 10.13
N ALA A 37 1.29 -10.52 10.72
CA ALA A 37 0.44 -11.70 10.76
C ALA A 37 -0.91 -11.41 11.44
N VAL A 38 -0.90 -10.73 12.59
CA VAL A 38 -2.12 -10.35 13.31
C VAL A 38 -2.94 -9.35 12.49
N ARG A 39 -2.32 -8.28 11.96
CA ARG A 39 -3.01 -7.29 11.12
C ARG A 39 -3.71 -7.95 9.93
N THR A 40 -2.97 -8.73 9.15
CA THR A 40 -3.47 -9.36 7.93
C THR A 40 -4.51 -10.42 8.24
N GLY A 41 -4.34 -11.19 9.33
CA GLY A 41 -5.32 -12.16 9.78
C GLY A 41 -6.66 -11.52 10.16
N VAL A 42 -6.64 -10.44 10.94
CA VAL A 42 -7.86 -9.69 11.30
C VAL A 42 -8.51 -9.08 10.06
N ALA A 43 -7.72 -8.47 9.16
CA ALA A 43 -8.24 -7.91 7.91
C ALA A 43 -8.89 -8.99 7.02
N ALA A 44 -8.23 -10.14 6.85
CA ALA A 44 -8.75 -11.25 6.06
C ALA A 44 -10.06 -11.80 6.64
N LEU A 45 -10.14 -11.96 7.96
CA LEU A 45 -11.38 -12.39 8.63
C LEU A 45 -12.54 -11.42 8.33
N ILE A 46 -12.32 -10.12 8.52
CA ILE A 46 -13.34 -9.10 8.27
C ILE A 46 -13.76 -9.10 6.78
N LEU A 47 -12.79 -9.17 5.86
CA LEU A 47 -13.07 -9.17 4.42
C LEU A 47 -13.88 -10.40 3.99
N VAL A 48 -13.54 -11.59 4.51
CA VAL A 48 -14.31 -12.81 4.24
C VAL A 48 -15.74 -12.68 4.79
N LEU A 49 -15.90 -12.16 6.00
CA LEU A 49 -17.24 -11.95 6.58
C LEU A 49 -18.07 -10.97 5.75
N VAL A 50 -17.48 -9.85 5.32
CA VAL A 50 -18.18 -8.88 4.46
C VAL A 50 -18.56 -9.51 3.13
N ALA A 51 -17.65 -10.23 2.46
CA ALA A 51 -17.92 -10.89 1.18
C ALA A 51 -19.02 -11.95 1.27
N LEU A 52 -19.13 -12.64 2.41
CA LEU A 52 -20.25 -13.57 2.68
C LEU A 52 -21.57 -12.82 2.87
N LEU A 53 -21.57 -11.70 3.61
CA LEU A 53 -22.76 -10.91 3.90
C LEU A 53 -23.29 -10.13 2.69
N THR A 54 -22.39 -9.65 1.81
CA THR A 54 -22.76 -8.93 0.58
C THR A 54 -23.07 -9.87 -0.58
N GLY A 55 -22.76 -11.16 -0.46
CA GLY A 55 -22.96 -12.16 -1.51
C GLY A 55 -21.89 -12.16 -2.59
N GLU A 56 -20.85 -11.34 -2.45
CA GLU A 56 -19.70 -11.24 -3.38
C GLU A 56 -18.93 -12.57 -3.50
N VAL A 57 -19.05 -13.47 -2.52
CA VAL A 57 -18.49 -14.83 -2.62
C VAL A 57 -18.96 -15.59 -3.87
N ARG A 58 -20.07 -15.20 -4.50
CA ARG A 58 -20.56 -15.81 -5.75
C ARG A 58 -19.63 -15.51 -6.93
N GLU A 59 -18.93 -14.37 -6.92
CA GLU A 59 -17.96 -13.99 -7.96
C GLU A 59 -16.71 -14.89 -7.96
N VAL A 60 -16.50 -15.70 -6.91
CA VAL A 60 -15.43 -16.70 -6.89
C VAL A 60 -15.56 -17.69 -8.05
N GLN A 61 -16.77 -17.96 -8.53
CA GLN A 61 -17.00 -18.83 -9.70
C GLN A 61 -16.50 -18.20 -11.01
N GLU A 62 -16.35 -16.88 -11.04
CA GLU A 62 -15.85 -16.12 -12.20
C GLU A 62 -14.32 -15.95 -12.16
N LEU A 63 -13.67 -16.35 -11.06
CA LEU A 63 -12.22 -16.25 -10.92
C LEU A 63 -11.50 -17.30 -11.76
N SER A 64 -10.87 -16.84 -12.84
CA SER A 64 -9.90 -17.66 -13.56
C SER A 64 -8.66 -17.94 -12.71
N LEU A 65 -7.97 -19.07 -12.98
CA LEU A 65 -6.68 -19.38 -12.36
C LEU A 65 -5.66 -18.24 -12.56
N ARG A 66 -5.70 -17.56 -13.71
CA ARG A 66 -4.84 -16.41 -13.99
C ARG A 66 -5.09 -15.27 -12.99
N ASN A 67 -6.36 -14.95 -12.70
CA ASN A 67 -6.70 -13.91 -11.72
C ASN A 67 -6.18 -14.28 -10.34
N VAL A 68 -6.36 -15.54 -9.93
CA VAL A 68 -5.86 -16.04 -8.64
C VAL A 68 -4.34 -15.94 -8.55
N LEU A 69 -3.61 -16.32 -9.61
CA LEU A 69 -2.15 -16.24 -9.63
C LEU A 69 -1.66 -14.79 -9.58
N VAL A 70 -2.28 -13.88 -10.34
CA VAL A 70 -1.89 -12.45 -10.35
C VAL A 70 -2.19 -11.80 -9.00
N LEU A 71 -3.38 -12.04 -8.43
CA LEU A 71 -3.75 -11.52 -7.11
C LEU A 71 -2.90 -12.13 -6.00
N GLY A 72 -2.59 -13.43 -6.10
CA GLY A 72 -1.70 -14.13 -5.17
C GLY A 72 -0.28 -13.58 -5.21
N ALA A 73 0.26 -13.33 -6.41
CA ALA A 73 1.57 -12.68 -6.57
C ALA A 73 1.58 -11.25 -5.99
N SER A 74 0.51 -10.48 -6.23
CA SER A 74 0.33 -9.16 -5.60
C SER A 74 0.28 -9.25 -4.07
N GLY A 75 -0.49 -10.19 -3.53
CA GLY A 75 -0.58 -10.45 -2.09
C GLY A 75 0.75 -10.83 -1.47
N LEU A 76 1.56 -11.64 -2.16
CA LEU A 76 2.91 -11.99 -1.73
C LEU A 76 3.84 -10.76 -1.75
N LEU A 77 3.89 -10.04 -2.87
CA LEU A 77 4.80 -8.90 -3.05
C LEU A 77 4.45 -7.73 -2.13
N ALA A 78 3.21 -7.27 -2.15
CA ALA A 78 2.78 -6.11 -1.37
C ALA A 78 2.37 -6.50 0.06
N GLY A 79 1.52 -7.52 0.21
CA GLY A 79 0.92 -7.89 1.49
C GLY A 79 1.86 -8.61 2.45
N VAL A 80 2.83 -9.38 1.94
CA VAL A 80 3.80 -10.11 2.77
C VAL A 80 5.16 -9.43 2.75
N LEU A 81 5.86 -9.42 1.61
CA LEU A 81 7.24 -8.94 1.52
C LEU A 81 7.33 -7.42 1.73
N GLY A 82 6.48 -6.66 1.04
CA GLY A 82 6.40 -5.20 1.14
C GLY A 82 6.02 -4.75 2.54
N MET A 83 4.95 -5.29 3.12
CA MET A 83 4.56 -4.95 4.49
C MET A 83 5.59 -5.40 5.53
N PHE A 84 6.23 -6.56 5.36
CA PHE A 84 7.26 -7.02 6.32
C PHE A 84 8.46 -6.08 6.34
N THR A 85 8.97 -5.70 5.16
CA THR A 85 10.08 -4.75 5.04
C THR A 85 9.67 -3.36 5.51
N TYR A 86 8.46 -2.90 5.18
CA TYR A 86 7.90 -1.65 5.66
C TYR A 86 7.76 -1.62 7.18
N PHE A 87 7.21 -2.65 7.82
CA PHE A 87 7.07 -2.71 9.29
C PHE A 87 8.42 -2.80 9.99
N SER A 88 9.37 -3.52 9.38
CA SER A 88 10.75 -3.58 9.88
C SER A 88 11.38 -2.19 9.88
N LEU A 89 11.21 -1.42 8.79
CA LEU A 89 11.68 -0.05 8.68
C LEU A 89 10.90 0.91 9.61
N LEU A 90 9.58 0.78 9.70
CA LEU A 90 8.73 1.58 10.56
C LEU A 90 9.11 1.40 12.03
N LYS A 91 9.58 0.21 12.42
CA LYS A 91 10.05 -0.07 13.77
C LYS A 91 11.31 0.73 14.14
N THR A 92 12.21 1.04 13.20
CA THR A 92 13.51 1.68 13.48
C THR A 92 13.43 3.18 13.74
N GLY A 93 12.41 3.88 13.23
CA GLY A 93 12.34 5.35 13.27
C GLY A 93 10.98 5.92 13.61
N ALA A 94 10.88 7.25 13.67
CA ALA A 94 9.60 7.93 13.84
C ALA A 94 8.70 7.70 12.61
N ALA A 95 7.40 7.44 12.82
CA ALA A 95 6.45 7.25 11.72
C ALA A 95 6.41 8.47 10.79
N SER A 96 6.54 9.68 11.34
CA SER A 96 6.62 10.94 10.59
C SER A 96 7.81 11.04 9.64
N LYS A 97 8.87 10.23 9.83
CA LYS A 97 10.04 10.17 8.94
C LYS A 97 9.96 8.98 7.99
N ILE A 98 9.57 7.81 8.51
CA ILE A 98 9.54 6.57 7.72
C ILE A 98 8.42 6.59 6.68
N VAL A 99 7.23 7.10 7.02
CA VAL A 99 6.09 7.11 6.10
C VAL A 99 6.39 7.93 4.84
N PRO A 100 6.83 9.21 4.93
CA PRO A 100 7.23 9.96 3.74
C PRO A 100 8.39 9.30 2.98
N LEU A 101 9.39 8.77 3.68
CA LEU A 101 10.52 8.08 3.03
C LEU A 101 10.04 6.95 2.12
N THR A 102 9.05 6.18 2.57
CA THR A 102 8.50 5.05 1.80
C THR A 102 7.56 5.50 0.68
N ALA A 103 7.06 6.73 0.71
CA ALA A 103 6.20 7.30 -0.33
C ALA A 103 6.93 7.58 -1.67
N ALA A 104 8.20 7.19 -1.80
CA ALA A 104 8.96 7.22 -3.04
C ALA A 104 8.61 6.05 -3.99
N TYR A 105 7.85 5.05 -3.54
CA TYR A 105 7.46 3.91 -4.38
C TYR A 105 6.75 4.25 -5.72
N PRO A 106 6.06 5.40 -5.90
CA PRO A 106 5.51 5.77 -7.21
C PRO A 106 6.56 5.86 -8.32
N LEU A 107 7.83 6.08 -7.97
CA LEU A 107 8.97 5.92 -8.90
C LEU A 107 9.03 4.51 -9.49
N VAL A 108 8.97 3.52 -8.61
CA VAL A 108 9.00 2.12 -8.98
C VAL A 108 7.75 1.81 -9.80
N THR A 109 6.58 2.28 -9.38
CA THR A 109 5.33 2.10 -10.14
C THR A 109 5.42 2.68 -11.55
N ALA A 110 5.92 3.90 -11.72
CA ALA A 110 6.07 4.52 -13.03
C ALA A 110 7.05 3.75 -13.93
N PHE A 111 8.18 3.32 -13.37
CA PHE A 111 9.15 2.49 -14.09
C PHE A 111 8.57 1.12 -14.47
N MET A 112 7.88 0.44 -13.55
CA MET A 112 7.20 -0.83 -13.82
C MET A 112 6.09 -0.66 -14.87
N ALA A 113 5.35 0.44 -14.84
CA ALA A 113 4.32 0.72 -15.85
C ALA A 113 4.93 0.95 -17.25
N LEU A 114 6.05 1.66 -17.33
CA LEU A 114 6.80 1.80 -18.59
C LEU A 114 7.27 0.45 -19.13
N VAL A 115 7.83 -0.42 -18.28
CA VAL A 115 8.42 -1.70 -18.70
C VAL A 115 7.35 -2.76 -19.01
N PHE A 116 6.35 -2.93 -18.14
CA PHE A 116 5.39 -4.04 -18.22
C PHE A 116 4.07 -3.65 -18.88
N LEU A 117 3.61 -2.41 -18.69
CA LEU A 117 2.36 -1.92 -19.27
C LEU A 117 2.59 -1.13 -20.58
N LYS A 118 3.86 -0.82 -20.90
CA LYS A 118 4.25 -0.01 -22.07
C LYS A 118 3.56 1.36 -22.08
N GLU A 119 3.31 1.92 -20.89
CA GLU A 119 2.78 3.27 -20.76
C GLU A 119 3.85 4.29 -21.16
N ASP A 120 3.48 5.28 -21.97
CA ASP A 120 4.38 6.39 -22.28
C ASP A 120 4.62 7.25 -21.03
N LEU A 121 5.88 7.60 -20.80
CA LEU A 121 6.26 8.51 -19.74
C LEU A 121 6.22 9.94 -20.26
N SER A 122 5.11 10.63 -20.00
CA SER A 122 4.98 12.05 -20.35
C SER A 122 5.98 12.91 -19.55
N TRP A 123 6.35 14.06 -20.10
CA TRP A 123 7.25 14.99 -19.43
C TRP A 123 6.66 15.52 -18.11
N GLU A 124 5.34 15.72 -18.07
CA GLU A 124 4.62 16.12 -16.87
C GLU A 124 4.70 15.07 -15.76
N ARG A 125 4.56 13.78 -16.14
CA ARG A 125 4.68 12.66 -15.19
C ARG A 125 6.09 12.58 -14.61
N LEU A 126 7.11 12.77 -15.45
CA LEU A 126 8.51 12.80 -15.01
C LEU A 126 8.78 13.99 -14.07
N LEU A 127 8.29 15.19 -14.39
CA LEU A 127 8.42 16.36 -13.52
C LEU A 127 7.72 16.16 -12.18
N GLY A 128 6.49 15.64 -12.18
CA GLY A 128 5.74 15.35 -10.94
C GLY A 128 6.45 14.32 -10.06
N ILE A 129 7.05 13.31 -10.69
CA ILE A 129 7.92 12.33 -10.04
C ILE A 129 9.12 13.02 -9.38
N LEU A 130 9.87 13.85 -10.12
CA LEU A 130 11.06 14.53 -9.61
C LEU A 130 10.71 15.44 -8.43
N LEU A 131 9.64 16.24 -8.55
CA LEU A 131 9.15 17.11 -7.48
C LEU A 131 8.75 16.32 -6.23
N THR A 132 8.07 15.17 -6.42
CA THR A 132 7.72 14.28 -5.31
C THR A 132 8.98 13.82 -4.59
N VAL A 133 9.97 13.28 -5.32
CA VAL A 133 11.23 12.81 -4.74
C VAL A 133 11.97 13.91 -4.00
N THR A 134 12.08 15.11 -4.60
CA THR A 134 12.71 16.25 -3.95
C THR A 134 11.99 16.63 -2.65
N GLY A 135 10.66 16.67 -2.66
CA GLY A 135 9.85 16.91 -1.47
C GLY A 135 10.11 15.87 -0.36
N LEU A 136 10.20 14.60 -0.71
CA LEU A 136 10.50 13.53 0.25
C LEU A 136 11.91 13.65 0.86
N ILE A 137 12.91 14.01 0.05
CA ILE A 137 14.28 14.25 0.53
C ILE A 137 14.32 15.41 1.53
N ILE A 138 13.55 16.47 1.28
CA ILE A 138 13.46 17.62 2.19
C ILE A 138 12.81 17.20 3.51
N LEU A 139 11.67 16.50 3.45
CA LEU A 139 10.97 15.99 4.65
C LEU A 139 11.82 15.03 5.49
N GLN A 140 12.67 14.23 4.85
CA GLN A 140 13.58 13.33 5.56
C GLN A 140 14.64 14.10 6.39
N LYS A 141 15.09 15.26 5.89
CA LYS A 141 16.16 16.06 6.50
C LYS A 141 15.69 16.93 7.67
N SER A 142 14.39 17.22 7.79
CA SER A 142 13.78 17.86 8.96
C SER A 142 13.64 16.91 10.15
#